data_AF-R2RZL3-F1
#
_entry.id   AF-R2RZL3-F1
#
_cell.length_a   1.000
_cell.length_b   1.000
_cell.length_c   1.000
_cell.angle_alpha   90.00
_cell.angle_beta   90.00
_cell.angle_gamma   90.00
#
_symmetry.space_group_name_H-M   'P 1'
#
loop_
_entity.id
_entity.type
_entity.pdbx_description
1 polymer ?
#
loop_
_entity_poly.entity_id
_entity_poly.type
_entity_poly.pdbx_seq_one_letter_code
_entity_poly.pdbx_strand_id
1 'polypeptide(L)'
;MCRILLLTKSMMAEQQLEEKIKHLGYEVFCTTELLSRIENQHIPLDFLSCFQVVLLSESIPTEEQGLLLERLNKTALIVIQKRDNEQSEKMEPVLEGIDYFIPINASIEILRDTLSDCIQSTENTKYISQPFSYRQEGVANDSRLERIRFSGLEIIFLKLLIDADGETVSRELLCQEIWNSNLTHSKQAHLSNLAKRIRSKMHEAGIDSSMLTTLWGEGYRLDRALDL
;
A
#
# COMPACT_ATOMS: atom_id res chain seq x y z
N MET A 1 17.21 -4.62 -6.74
CA MET A 1 16.37 -5.61 -7.46
C MET A 1 15.07 -5.75 -6.70
N CYS A 2 13.94 -5.63 -7.40
CA CYS A 2 12.60 -5.76 -6.81
C CYS A 2 12.13 -7.22 -6.87
N ARG A 3 11.59 -7.73 -5.76
CA ARG A 3 11.02 -9.07 -5.61
C ARG A 3 9.51 -8.98 -5.46
N ILE A 4 8.82 -9.66 -6.35
CA ILE A 4 7.37 -9.65 -6.49
C ILE A 4 6.85 -11.06 -6.18
N LEU A 5 5.92 -11.17 -5.23
CA LEU A 5 5.19 -12.40 -4.95
C LEU A 5 3.87 -12.37 -5.71
N LEU A 6 3.66 -13.32 -6.63
CA LEU A 6 2.43 -13.45 -7.40
C LEU A 6 1.57 -14.56 -6.80
N LEU A 7 0.45 -14.17 -6.18
CA LEU A 7 -0.54 -15.09 -5.63
C LEU A 7 -1.63 -15.34 -6.68
N THR A 8 -1.85 -16.61 -7.02
CA THR A 8 -2.82 -17.02 -8.03
C THR A 8 -3.41 -18.39 -7.71
N LYS A 9 -4.60 -18.70 -8.24
CA LYS A 9 -5.14 -20.07 -8.28
C LYS A 9 -4.80 -20.80 -9.58
N SER A 10 -4.27 -20.11 -10.58
CA SER A 10 -3.96 -20.68 -11.89
C SER A 10 -2.60 -20.20 -12.38
N MET A 11 -1.57 -21.04 -12.23
CA MET A 11 -0.23 -20.71 -12.75
C MET A 11 -0.21 -20.51 -14.27
N MET A 12 -1.10 -21.18 -15.00
CA MET A 12 -1.19 -21.04 -16.47
C MET A 12 -1.67 -19.65 -16.89
N ALA A 13 -2.58 -19.04 -16.12
CA ALA A 13 -3.11 -17.71 -16.42
C ALA A 13 -2.03 -16.62 -16.30
N GLU A 14 -0.97 -16.88 -15.54
CA GLU A 14 0.04 -15.88 -15.22
C GLU A 14 1.32 -15.94 -16.06
N GLN A 15 1.44 -16.91 -16.97
CA GLN A 15 2.67 -17.09 -17.76
C GLN A 15 3.10 -15.82 -18.49
N GLN A 16 2.16 -15.16 -19.18
CA GLN A 16 2.45 -13.93 -19.92
C GLN A 16 2.83 -12.78 -18.99
N LEU A 17 2.22 -12.69 -17.81
CA LEU A 17 2.51 -11.64 -16.84
C LEU A 17 3.90 -11.85 -16.24
N GLU A 18 4.23 -13.08 -15.85
CA GLU A 18 5.55 -13.44 -15.35
C GLU A 18 6.66 -13.13 -16.36
N GLU A 19 6.46 -13.46 -17.63
CA GLU A 19 7.42 -13.15 -18.70
C GLU A 19 7.64 -11.65 -18.85
N LYS A 20 6.56 -10.86 -18.85
CA LYS A 20 6.65 -9.39 -18.91
C LYS A 20 7.41 -8.83 -17.70
N ILE A 21 7.13 -9.31 -16.49
CA ILE A 21 7.82 -8.86 -15.26
C ILE A 21 9.30 -9.24 -15.28
N LYS A 22 9.64 -10.47 -15.70
CA LYS A 22 11.03 -10.92 -15.86
C LYS A 22 11.76 -10.11 -16.92
N HIS A 23 11.08 -9.76 -18.02
CA HIS A 23 11.64 -8.91 -19.08
C HIS A 23 12.01 -7.51 -18.57
N LEU A 24 11.26 -6.98 -17.60
CA LEU A 24 11.57 -5.71 -16.93
C LEU A 24 12.75 -5.82 -15.94
N GLY A 25 13.33 -7.01 -15.76
CA GLY A 25 14.47 -7.25 -14.87
C GLY A 25 14.08 -7.43 -13.39
N TYR A 26 12.80 -7.71 -13.12
CA TYR A 26 12.31 -7.97 -11.76
C TYR A 26 12.23 -9.47 -11.46
N GLU A 27 12.40 -9.83 -10.18
CA GLU A 27 12.23 -11.20 -9.71
C GLU A 27 10.75 -11.44 -9.37
N VAL A 28 10.13 -12.44 -9.99
CA VAL A 28 8.73 -12.81 -9.73
C VAL A 28 8.63 -14.26 -9.27
N PHE A 29 7.88 -14.46 -8.19
CA PHE A 29 7.65 -15.76 -7.56
C PHE A 29 6.15 -16.06 -7.61
N CYS A 30 5.74 -16.88 -8.56
CA CYS A 30 4.35 -17.30 -8.72
C CYS A 30 4.04 -18.54 -7.91
N THR A 31 2.91 -18.52 -7.20
CA THR A 31 2.55 -19.59 -6.27
C THR A 31 1.04 -19.73 -6.10
N THR A 32 0.61 -20.98 -6.07
CA THR A 32 -0.74 -21.40 -5.66
C THR A 32 -0.77 -21.91 -4.21
N GLU A 33 0.35 -22.47 -3.75
CA GLU A 33 0.47 -23.08 -2.42
C GLU A 33 0.61 -22.04 -1.30
N LEU A 34 1.29 -20.90 -1.55
CA LEU A 34 1.40 -19.87 -0.50
C LEU A 34 0.06 -19.17 -0.28
N LEU A 35 -0.80 -19.09 -1.30
CA LEU A 35 -2.16 -18.56 -1.16
C LEU A 35 -2.92 -19.28 -0.03
N SER A 36 -3.02 -20.61 -0.14
CA SER A 36 -3.72 -21.46 0.85
C SER A 36 -3.06 -21.39 2.24
N ARG A 37 -1.74 -21.19 2.31
CA ARG A 37 -1.02 -21.08 3.59
C ARG A 37 -1.16 -19.72 4.26
N ILE A 38 -1.30 -18.63 3.51
CA ILE A 38 -1.55 -17.29 4.06
C ILE A 38 -2.94 -17.25 4.70
N GLU A 39 -3.94 -17.82 4.02
CA GLU A 39 -5.30 -17.98 4.54
C GLU A 39 -5.32 -18.74 5.88
N ASN A 40 -4.63 -19.88 5.94
CA ASN A 40 -4.57 -20.74 7.11
C ASN A 40 -3.57 -20.30 8.19
N GLN A 41 -3.06 -19.07 8.09
CA GLN A 41 -2.20 -18.47 9.10
C GLN A 41 -0.79 -19.06 9.27
N HIS A 42 -0.33 -19.89 8.34
CA HIS A 42 0.89 -20.67 8.50
C HIS A 42 2.16 -20.00 7.95
N ILE A 43 2.07 -18.83 7.33
CA ILE A 43 3.25 -18.11 6.83
C ILE A 43 3.72 -17.08 7.86
N PRO A 44 4.99 -17.15 8.31
CA PRO A 44 5.59 -16.11 9.13
C PRO A 44 5.60 -14.76 8.39
N LEU A 45 5.24 -13.67 9.07
CA LEU A 45 5.30 -12.32 8.51
C LEU A 45 6.73 -11.94 8.06
N ASP A 46 7.75 -12.52 8.70
CA ASP A 46 9.16 -12.32 8.33
C ASP A 46 9.48 -12.87 6.94
N PHE A 47 8.83 -13.96 6.52
CA PHE A 47 9.00 -14.46 5.14
C PHE A 47 8.48 -13.45 4.13
N LEU A 48 7.32 -12.84 4.41
CA LEU A 48 6.71 -11.83 3.55
C LEU A 48 7.60 -10.60 3.40
N SER A 49 8.42 -10.27 4.40
CA SER A 49 9.41 -9.17 4.32
C SER A 49 10.50 -9.37 3.26
N CYS A 50 10.65 -10.58 2.71
CA CYS A 50 11.57 -10.85 1.61
C CYS A 50 11.12 -10.21 0.29
N PHE A 51 9.83 -9.89 0.17
CA PHE A 51 9.22 -9.29 -1.00
C PHE A 51 9.03 -7.79 -0.79
N GLN A 52 8.86 -7.05 -1.89
CA GLN A 52 8.51 -5.63 -1.86
C GLN A 52 7.06 -5.44 -2.30
N VAL A 53 6.63 -6.29 -3.24
CA VAL A 53 5.32 -6.22 -3.87
C VAL A 53 4.65 -7.59 -3.81
N VAL A 54 3.36 -7.60 -3.52
CA VAL A 54 2.47 -8.76 -3.70
C VAL A 54 1.48 -8.43 -4.80
N LEU A 55 1.41 -9.29 -5.82
CA LEU A 55 0.45 -9.20 -6.91
C LEU A 55 -0.64 -10.25 -6.71
N LEU A 56 -1.89 -9.80 -6.64
CA LEU A 56 -3.08 -10.63 -6.51
C LEU A 56 -3.71 -10.85 -7.88
N SER A 57 -3.79 -12.12 -8.29
CA SER A 57 -4.49 -12.53 -9.52
C SER A 57 -6.01 -12.37 -9.39
N GLU A 58 -6.65 -12.08 -10.51
CA GLU A 58 -8.10 -12.12 -10.71
C GLU A 58 -8.71 -13.51 -10.44
N SER A 59 -7.89 -14.56 -10.47
CA SER A 59 -8.32 -15.93 -10.18
C SER A 59 -8.67 -16.17 -8.70
N ILE A 60 -8.32 -15.24 -7.81
CA ILE A 60 -8.63 -15.30 -6.38
C ILE A 60 -9.99 -14.63 -6.14
N PRO A 61 -10.98 -15.32 -5.57
CA PRO A 61 -12.28 -14.72 -5.21
C PRO A 61 -12.15 -13.54 -4.24
N THR A 62 -13.04 -12.56 -4.39
CA THR A 62 -13.08 -11.33 -3.57
C THR A 62 -13.11 -11.60 -2.06
N GLU A 63 -13.85 -12.63 -1.62
CA GLU A 63 -13.94 -13.00 -0.20
C GLU A 63 -12.58 -13.47 0.35
N GLU A 64 -11.83 -14.27 -0.42
CA GLU A 64 -10.50 -14.75 -0.05
C GLU A 64 -9.48 -13.61 -0.06
N GLN A 65 -9.57 -12.70 -1.04
CA GLN A 65 -8.73 -11.51 -1.09
C GLN A 65 -8.87 -10.67 0.20
N GLY A 66 -10.10 -10.51 0.73
CA GLY A 66 -10.32 -9.79 1.99
C GLY A 66 -9.49 -10.36 3.15
N LEU A 67 -9.51 -11.69 3.32
CA LEU A 67 -8.75 -12.38 4.37
C LEU A 67 -7.23 -12.26 4.18
N LEU A 68 -6.76 -12.27 2.92
CA LEU A 68 -5.34 -12.05 2.61
C LEU A 68 -4.92 -10.62 2.97
N LEU A 69 -5.72 -9.63 2.59
CA LEU A 69 -5.44 -8.22 2.80
C LEU A 69 -5.35 -7.88 4.29
N GLU A 70 -6.20 -8.46 5.16
CA GLU A 70 -6.08 -8.29 6.61
C GLU A 70 -4.69 -8.65 7.16
N ARG A 71 -4.02 -9.62 6.52
CA ARG A 71 -2.68 -10.08 6.92
C ARG A 71 -1.59 -9.26 6.24
N LEU A 72 -1.72 -9.02 4.94
CA LEU A 72 -0.75 -8.24 4.17
C LEU A 72 -0.66 -6.80 4.66
N ASN A 73 -1.77 -6.20 5.09
CA ASN A 73 -1.82 -4.84 5.62
C ASN A 73 -0.98 -4.66 6.90
N LYS A 74 -0.69 -5.73 7.64
CA LYS A 74 0.21 -5.68 8.82
C LYS A 74 1.68 -5.62 8.46
N THR A 75 2.00 -5.75 7.18
CA THR A 75 3.36 -5.66 6.64
C THR A 75 3.57 -4.33 5.92
N ALA A 76 4.80 -4.06 5.51
CA ALA A 76 5.15 -2.90 4.68
C ALA A 76 5.04 -3.20 3.17
N LEU A 77 4.45 -4.34 2.79
CA LEU A 77 4.33 -4.75 1.39
C LEU A 77 3.37 -3.85 0.62
N ILE A 78 3.70 -3.62 -0.65
CA ILE A 78 2.80 -2.99 -1.60
C ILE A 78 1.93 -4.07 -2.23
N VAL A 79 0.62 -3.91 -2.16
CA VAL A 79 -0.34 -4.86 -2.72
C VAL A 79 -0.89 -4.31 -4.04
N ILE A 80 -0.70 -5.08 -5.11
CA ILE A 80 -1.23 -4.79 -6.44
C ILE A 80 -2.33 -5.79 -6.76
N GLN A 81 -3.50 -5.31 -7.18
CA GLN A 81 -4.57 -6.17 -7.67
C GLN A 81 -4.62 -6.16 -9.19
N LYS A 82 -4.64 -7.35 -9.80
CA LYS A 82 -4.95 -7.54 -11.21
C LYS A 82 -6.47 -7.57 -11.37
N ARG A 83 -7.01 -6.68 -12.21
CA ARG A 83 -8.45 -6.56 -12.44
C ARG A 83 -8.77 -6.21 -13.88
N ASP A 84 -10.01 -6.44 -14.28
CA ASP A 84 -10.46 -6.00 -15.60
C ASP A 84 -10.64 -4.47 -15.63
N ASN A 85 -10.23 -3.87 -16.74
CA ASN A 85 -10.32 -2.43 -16.98
C ASN A 85 -11.76 -2.02 -17.33
N GLU A 86 -12.54 -2.90 -17.97
CA GLU A 86 -13.90 -2.59 -18.42
C GLU A 86 -14.93 -2.52 -17.27
N GLN A 87 -14.56 -3.03 -16.09
CA GLN A 87 -15.39 -2.96 -14.89
C GLN A 87 -15.12 -1.70 -14.04
N SER A 88 -14.31 -0.74 -14.51
CA SER A 88 -14.07 0.51 -13.77
C SER A 88 -15.29 1.42 -13.67
N GLU A 89 -16.29 1.27 -14.54
CA GLU A 89 -17.54 2.06 -14.51
C GLU A 89 -18.61 1.46 -13.60
N LYS A 90 -18.57 0.15 -13.35
CA LYS A 90 -19.42 -0.48 -12.33
C LYS A 90 -18.67 -0.39 -11.01
N MET A 91 -19.21 0.42 -10.09
CA MET A 91 -18.72 0.67 -8.74
C MET A 91 -18.55 -0.63 -7.92
N GLU A 92 -17.58 -1.47 -8.25
CA GLU A 92 -17.12 -2.48 -7.31
C GLU A 92 -16.27 -1.77 -6.26
N PRO A 93 -16.61 -1.91 -4.98
CA PRO A 93 -15.87 -1.28 -3.91
C PRO A 93 -14.42 -1.77 -3.98
N VAL A 94 -13.49 -0.82 -4.05
CA VAL A 94 -12.06 -1.11 -3.90
C VAL A 94 -11.89 -1.77 -2.52
N LEU A 95 -11.42 -3.02 -2.52
CA LEU A 95 -11.10 -3.70 -1.27
C LEU A 95 -10.05 -2.91 -0.50
N GLU A 96 -10.25 -2.82 0.80
CA GLU A 96 -9.32 -2.14 1.69
C GLU A 96 -8.00 -2.91 1.78
N GLY A 97 -6.88 -2.24 1.52
CA GLY A 97 -5.55 -2.86 1.54
C GLY A 97 -4.86 -2.99 0.19
N ILE A 98 -5.53 -2.64 -0.91
CA ILE A 98 -4.90 -2.59 -2.24
C ILE A 98 -4.25 -1.22 -2.43
N ASP A 99 -2.98 -1.21 -2.86
CA ASP A 99 -2.16 -0.01 -3.10
C ASP A 99 -2.09 0.38 -4.59
N TYR A 100 -2.24 -0.57 -5.53
CA TYR A 100 -2.25 -0.29 -6.97
C TYR A 100 -3.13 -1.28 -7.74
N PHE A 101 -3.52 -0.90 -8.96
CA PHE A 101 -4.27 -1.74 -9.88
C PHE A 101 -3.54 -1.91 -11.21
N ILE A 102 -3.60 -3.12 -11.75
CA ILE A 102 -3.06 -3.45 -13.06
C ILE A 102 -4.15 -4.14 -13.89
N PRO A 103 -4.39 -3.71 -15.14
CA PRO A 103 -5.30 -4.41 -16.05
C PRO A 103 -4.86 -5.86 -16.30
N ILE A 104 -5.81 -6.80 -16.43
CA ILE A 104 -5.52 -8.21 -16.75
C ILE A 104 -4.61 -8.33 -17.98
N ASN A 105 -4.88 -7.51 -19.00
CA ASN A 105 -4.12 -7.46 -20.25
C ASN A 105 -3.11 -6.30 -20.31
N ALA A 106 -2.54 -5.90 -19.17
CA ALA A 106 -1.62 -4.77 -19.11
C ALA A 106 -0.46 -4.90 -20.11
N SER A 107 -0.18 -3.80 -20.80
CA SER A 107 1.01 -3.68 -21.63
C SER A 107 2.26 -3.64 -20.75
N ILE A 108 3.42 -3.90 -21.36
CA ILE A 108 4.69 -3.84 -20.64
C ILE A 108 4.98 -2.42 -20.12
N GLU A 109 4.48 -1.39 -20.81
CA GLU A 109 4.59 0.01 -20.42
C GLU A 109 3.81 0.27 -19.13
N ILE A 110 2.54 -0.14 -19.07
CA ILE A 110 1.71 0.01 -17.86
C ILE A 110 2.35 -0.74 -16.68
N LEU A 111 2.80 -1.98 -16.90
CA LEU A 111 3.47 -2.77 -15.86
C LEU A 111 4.73 -2.06 -15.35
N ARG A 112 5.56 -1.56 -16.26
CA ARG A 112 6.79 -0.85 -15.92
C ARG A 112 6.49 0.41 -15.12
N ASP A 113 5.52 1.21 -15.55
CA ASP A 113 5.18 2.47 -14.91
C ASP A 113 4.63 2.19 -13.50
N THR A 114 3.66 1.27 -13.35
CA THR A 114 3.12 0.90 -12.03
C THR A 114 4.18 0.31 -11.10
N LEU A 115 5.03 -0.61 -11.57
CA LEU A 115 6.08 -1.18 -10.74
C LEU A 115 7.16 -0.15 -10.37
N SER A 116 7.47 0.78 -11.28
CA SER A 116 8.41 1.87 -10.99
C SER A 116 7.86 2.78 -9.91
N ASP A 117 6.58 3.14 -9.97
CA ASP A 117 5.91 3.93 -8.93
C ASP A 117 5.95 3.21 -7.59
N CYS A 118 5.63 1.92 -7.56
CA CYS A 118 5.69 1.10 -6.34
C CYS A 118 7.10 1.11 -5.72
N ILE A 119 8.12 0.93 -6.56
CA ILE A 119 9.51 0.87 -6.10
C ILE A 119 9.97 2.25 -5.62
N GLN A 120 9.63 3.33 -6.32
CA GLN A 120 9.96 4.69 -5.89
C GLN A 120 9.32 5.02 -4.54
N SER A 121 8.06 4.64 -4.33
CA SER A 121 7.43 4.78 -3.01
C SER A 121 8.21 4.00 -1.95
N THR A 122 8.71 2.81 -2.26
CA THR A 122 9.53 2.01 -1.33
C THR A 122 10.94 2.59 -1.11
N GLU A 123 11.59 3.13 -2.13
CA GLU A 123 12.93 3.71 -2.03
C GLU A 123 12.92 5.06 -1.30
N ASN A 124 11.91 5.90 -1.57
CA ASN A 124 11.64 7.07 -0.76
C ASN A 124 11.46 6.66 0.70
N THR A 125 10.78 5.54 0.98
CA THR A 125 10.73 5.03 2.35
C THR A 125 12.06 4.51 2.90
N LYS A 126 13.01 4.00 2.12
CA LYS A 126 14.32 3.55 2.64
C LYS A 126 15.19 4.70 3.15
N TYR A 127 15.12 5.87 2.50
CA TYR A 127 15.74 7.09 3.03
C TYR A 127 15.01 7.63 4.28
N ILE A 128 13.74 7.26 4.45
CA ILE A 128 12.88 7.62 5.58
C ILE A 128 12.88 6.53 6.67
N SER A 129 13.46 5.35 6.40
CA SER A 129 13.58 4.19 7.29
C SER A 129 14.78 4.24 8.24
N GLN A 130 15.45 5.40 8.35
CA GLN A 130 16.02 5.71 9.66
C GLN A 130 14.83 5.67 10.63
N PRO A 131 14.92 5.00 11.79
CA PRO A 131 13.81 4.99 12.75
C PRO A 131 13.30 6.42 12.85
N PHE A 132 12.00 6.66 12.68
CA PHE A 132 11.31 7.96 12.65
C PHE A 132 11.96 8.94 13.65
N SER A 133 13.09 9.52 13.25
CA SER A 133 13.95 10.35 14.09
C SER A 133 13.99 11.65 13.36
N TYR A 134 12.84 12.30 13.44
CA TYR A 134 12.78 13.72 13.22
C TYR A 134 13.74 14.35 14.24
N ARG A 135 14.93 14.74 13.79
CA ARG A 135 15.86 15.53 14.60
C ARG A 135 15.25 16.92 14.77
N GLN A 136 14.38 17.08 15.76
CA GLN A 136 14.34 18.31 16.53
C GLN A 136 14.91 18.00 17.91
N GLU A 137 15.98 18.72 18.24
CA GLU A 137 16.62 18.64 19.55
C GLU A 137 15.60 19.03 20.63
N GLY A 138 15.07 18.05 21.39
CA GLY A 138 14.44 18.32 22.68
C GLY A 138 13.06 17.72 22.98
N VAL A 139 12.49 16.82 22.17
CA VAL A 139 11.18 16.21 22.45
C VAL A 139 11.31 14.68 22.56
N ALA A 140 10.58 14.06 23.49
CA ALA A 140 10.72 12.66 23.84
C ALA A 140 10.05 11.75 22.81
N ASN A 141 10.83 11.04 22.00
CA ASN A 141 10.35 10.07 20.99
C ASN A 141 9.30 9.10 21.57
N ASP A 142 8.10 9.06 20.98
CA ASP A 142 7.14 7.99 21.27
C ASP A 142 7.55 6.69 20.54
N SER A 143 8.32 5.86 21.23
CA SER A 143 8.76 4.50 20.82
C SER A 143 7.65 3.55 20.30
N ARG A 144 6.37 3.93 20.39
CA ARG A 144 5.25 3.18 19.80
C ARG A 144 5.19 3.28 18.28
N LEU A 145 5.53 4.43 17.68
CA LEU A 145 5.47 4.62 16.22
C LEU A 145 6.52 3.78 15.49
N GLU A 146 7.72 3.65 16.05
CA GLU A 146 8.80 2.83 15.49
C GLU A 146 8.44 1.34 15.37
N ARG A 147 7.43 0.89 16.12
CA ARG A 147 6.94 -0.49 16.08
C ARG A 147 5.91 -0.74 14.99
N ILE A 148 5.36 0.31 14.37
CA ILE A 148 4.37 0.19 13.31
C ILE A 148 5.07 -0.04 11.97
N ARG A 149 4.54 -1.00 11.19
CA ARG A 149 4.97 -1.23 9.81
C ARG A 149 4.01 -0.51 8.86
N PHE A 150 4.38 0.68 8.44
CA PHE A 150 3.66 1.40 7.39
C PHE A 150 4.13 0.97 5.99
N SER A 151 3.22 0.97 5.01
CA SER A 151 3.57 0.78 3.59
C SER A 151 4.20 2.06 3.01
N GLY A 152 4.77 1.94 1.81
CA GLY A 152 5.31 3.08 1.05
C GLY A 152 4.36 4.27 0.98
N LEU A 153 3.12 4.01 0.57
CA LEU A 153 2.09 5.03 0.39
C LEU A 153 1.62 5.65 1.70
N GLU A 154 1.49 4.83 2.75
CA GLU A 154 1.09 5.30 4.08
C GLU A 154 2.15 6.25 4.67
N ILE A 155 3.44 6.00 4.44
CA ILE A 155 4.53 6.89 4.88
C ILE A 155 4.48 8.22 4.14
N ILE A 156 4.30 8.21 2.80
CA ILE A 156 4.18 9.44 2.01
C ILE A 156 2.97 10.26 2.49
N PHE A 157 1.82 9.60 2.69
CA PHE A 157 0.60 10.21 3.21
C PHE A 157 0.83 10.86 4.58
N LEU A 158 1.42 10.13 5.52
CA LEU A 158 1.71 10.64 6.87
C LEU A 158 2.70 11.81 6.85
N LYS A 159 3.74 11.72 6.02
CA LYS A 159 4.75 12.77 5.92
C LYS A 159 4.14 14.10 5.49
N LEU A 160 3.27 14.10 4.48
CA LEU A 160 2.59 15.31 4.02
C LEU A 160 1.77 15.97 5.14
N LEU A 161 1.13 15.16 5.98
CA LEU A 161 0.38 15.67 7.13
C LEU A 161 1.26 16.17 8.27
N ILE A 162 2.41 15.53 8.50
CA ILE A 162 3.40 15.99 9.49
C ILE A 162 4.03 17.30 9.03
N ASP A 163 4.43 17.39 7.76
CA ASP A 163 5.04 18.59 7.18
C ASP A 163 4.05 19.78 7.13
N ALA A 164 2.74 19.50 7.13
CA ALA A 164 1.69 20.51 7.23
C ALA A 164 1.49 21.05 8.65
N ASP A 165 2.11 20.46 9.67
CA ASP A 165 2.14 20.95 11.07
C ASP A 165 0.77 21.36 11.61
N GLY A 166 -0.20 20.45 11.52
CA GLY A 166 -1.57 20.70 11.98
C GLY A 166 -2.47 21.42 10.99
N GLU A 167 -1.97 21.82 9.81
CA GLU A 167 -2.81 22.33 8.72
C GLU A 167 -3.45 21.20 7.90
N THR A 168 -4.54 21.54 7.22
CA THR A 168 -5.25 20.60 6.36
C THR A 168 -4.51 20.39 5.04
N VAL A 169 -4.20 19.14 4.72
CA VAL A 169 -3.67 18.74 3.41
C VAL A 169 -4.82 18.32 2.51
N SER A 170 -4.92 18.97 1.35
CA SER A 170 -6.00 18.71 0.40
C SER A 170 -5.88 17.34 -0.27
N ARG A 171 -7.02 16.81 -0.73
CA ARG A 171 -7.06 15.53 -1.46
C ARG A 171 -6.31 15.61 -2.78
N GLU A 172 -6.36 16.77 -3.43
CA GLU A 172 -5.65 17.05 -4.67
C GLU A 172 -4.15 17.00 -4.47
N LEU A 173 -3.63 17.63 -3.40
CA LEU A 173 -2.21 17.58 -3.06
C LEU A 173 -1.76 16.16 -2.72
N LEU A 174 -2.54 15.44 -1.90
CA LEU A 174 -2.24 14.04 -1.60
C LEU A 174 -2.21 13.17 -2.86
N CYS A 175 -3.17 13.34 -3.78
CA CYS A 175 -3.16 12.57 -5.02
C CYS A 175 -1.95 12.88 -5.90
N GLN A 176 -1.55 14.16 -5.95
CA GLN A 176 -0.41 14.59 -6.72
C GLN A 176 0.90 14.06 -6.15
N GLU A 177 1.07 14.04 -4.84
CA GLU A 177 2.32 13.59 -4.21
C GLU A 177 2.42 12.05 -4.13
N ILE A 178 1.30 11.36 -3.95
CA ILE A 178 1.29 9.90 -3.82
C ILE A 178 1.34 9.22 -5.20
N TRP A 179 0.66 9.77 -6.21
CA TRP A 179 0.52 9.12 -7.53
C TRP A 179 0.80 10.04 -8.73
N ASN A 180 1.40 11.23 -8.54
CA ASN A 180 1.71 12.21 -9.60
C ASN A 180 0.55 12.47 -10.57
N SER A 181 -0.67 12.58 -10.03
CA SER A 181 -1.85 12.63 -10.89
C SER A 181 -3.07 13.26 -10.22
N ASN A 182 -3.98 13.75 -11.07
CA ASN A 182 -5.20 14.45 -10.64
C ASN A 182 -6.14 13.58 -9.82
N LEU A 183 -6.94 14.23 -8.97
CA LEU A 183 -7.97 13.62 -8.15
C LEU A 183 -9.06 12.97 -9.02
N THR A 184 -9.40 11.72 -8.70
CA THR A 184 -10.52 10.97 -9.32
C THR A 184 -11.35 10.28 -8.24
N HIS A 185 -12.57 9.86 -8.54
CA HIS A 185 -13.41 9.11 -7.58
C HIS A 185 -12.72 7.85 -7.04
N SER A 186 -12.02 7.11 -7.89
CA SER A 186 -11.25 5.93 -7.49
C SER A 186 -10.13 6.29 -6.51
N LYS A 187 -9.39 7.39 -6.77
CA LYS A 187 -8.33 7.84 -5.86
C LYS A 187 -8.86 8.43 -4.56
N GLN A 188 -10.04 9.04 -4.55
CA GLN A 188 -10.69 9.47 -3.31
C GLN A 188 -11.01 8.28 -2.41
N ALA A 189 -11.52 7.18 -2.98
CA ALA A 189 -11.72 5.93 -2.25
C ALA A 189 -10.37 5.38 -1.74
N HIS A 190 -9.33 5.47 -2.56
CA HIS A 190 -7.98 5.05 -2.18
C HIS A 190 -7.41 5.85 -1.01
N LEU A 191 -7.49 7.18 -1.03
CA LEU A 191 -7.07 8.04 0.09
C LEU A 191 -7.85 7.71 1.37
N SER A 192 -9.14 7.41 1.24
CA SER A 192 -9.97 7.00 2.38
C SER A 192 -9.50 5.67 2.97
N ASN A 193 -9.11 4.71 2.12
CA ASN A 193 -8.55 3.43 2.54
C ASN A 193 -7.17 3.60 3.19
N LEU A 194 -6.28 4.44 2.65
CA LEU A 194 -4.98 4.75 3.26
C LEU A 194 -5.18 5.33 4.67
N ALA A 195 -6.05 6.34 4.82
CA ALA A 195 -6.33 6.95 6.11
C ALA A 195 -6.92 5.94 7.11
N LYS A 196 -7.81 5.03 6.66
CA LYS A 196 -8.38 3.99 7.51
C LYS A 196 -7.34 2.97 7.97
N ARG A 197 -6.46 2.52 7.07
CA ARG A 197 -5.33 1.62 7.39
C ARG A 197 -4.39 2.24 8.42
N ILE A 198 -4.00 3.49 8.21
CA ILE A 198 -3.14 4.23 9.15
C ILE A 198 -3.79 4.30 10.54
N ARG A 199 -5.08 4.66 10.63
CA ARG A 199 -5.82 4.69 11.90
C ARG A 199 -5.87 3.33 12.59
N SER A 200 -6.09 2.24 11.84
CA SER A 200 -6.09 0.87 12.39
C SER A 200 -4.73 0.53 12.98
N LYS A 201 -3.65 0.82 12.25
CA LYS A 201 -2.26 0.57 12.70
C LYS A 201 -1.90 1.39 13.94
N MET A 202 -2.30 2.65 13.99
CA MET A 202 -2.13 3.51 15.17
C MET A 202 -2.89 2.95 16.37
N HIS A 203 -4.16 2.60 16.20
CA HIS A 203 -4.99 2.05 17.27
C HIS A 203 -4.42 0.73 17.82
N GLU A 204 -3.98 -0.19 16.94
CA GLU A 204 -3.34 -1.45 17.34
C GLU A 204 -2.03 -1.24 18.12
N ALA A 205 -1.30 -0.16 17.84
CA ALA A 205 -0.10 0.24 18.58
C ALA A 205 -0.39 1.02 19.87
N GLY A 206 -1.66 1.24 20.21
CA GLY A 206 -2.09 2.02 21.37
C GLY A 206 -1.87 3.52 21.21
N ILE A 207 -1.85 4.01 19.98
CA ILE A 207 -1.81 5.43 19.60
C ILE A 207 -3.25 5.88 19.31
N ASP A 208 -3.60 7.08 19.73
CA ASP A 208 -4.92 7.64 19.50
C ASP A 208 -5.19 7.86 18.00
N SER A 209 -6.06 7.03 17.43
CA SER A 209 -6.41 7.10 16.00
C SER A 209 -7.22 8.34 15.64
N SER A 210 -7.75 9.07 16.63
CA SER A 210 -8.43 10.35 16.41
C SER A 210 -7.47 11.49 16.05
N MET A 211 -6.15 11.29 16.18
CA MET A 211 -5.14 12.25 15.71
C MET A 211 -5.22 12.49 14.20
N LEU A 212 -5.55 11.46 13.41
CA LEU A 212 -5.74 11.59 11.97
C LEU A 212 -7.21 11.90 11.66
N THR A 213 -7.49 13.13 11.26
CA THR A 213 -8.86 13.63 11.11
C THR A 213 -9.21 13.83 9.64
N THR A 214 -10.40 13.41 9.24
CA THR A 214 -10.94 13.69 7.90
C THR A 214 -11.79 14.95 7.98
N LEU A 215 -11.40 15.98 7.21
CA LEU A 215 -12.21 17.19 7.03
C LEU A 215 -13.00 17.05 5.73
N TRP A 216 -14.32 17.05 5.87
CA TRP A 216 -15.24 16.83 4.76
C TRP A 216 -15.11 17.97 3.74
N GLY A 217 -14.90 17.63 2.47
CA GLY A 217 -14.70 18.60 1.40
C GLY A 217 -13.30 19.24 1.36
N GLU A 218 -12.53 19.19 2.45
CA GLU A 218 -11.22 19.85 2.51
C GLU A 218 -10.05 18.87 2.34
N GLY A 219 -10.00 17.80 3.15
CA GLY A 219 -8.89 16.87 3.07
C GLY A 219 -8.67 16.08 4.36
N TYR A 220 -7.41 15.95 4.73
CA TYR A 220 -6.98 15.26 5.94
C TYR A 220 -6.05 16.16 6.75
N ARG A 221 -6.07 15.97 8.06
CA ARG A 221 -5.28 16.76 9.01
C ARG A 221 -4.77 15.87 10.12
N LEU A 222 -3.64 16.22 10.69
CA LEU A 222 -3.10 15.59 11.88
C LEU A 222 -3.22 16.59 13.06
N ASP A 223 -4.20 16.37 13.95
CA ASP A 223 -4.68 17.37 14.93
C ASP A 223 -3.72 17.67 16.08
N ARG A 224 -2.77 16.78 16.34
CA ARG A 224 -1.63 17.02 17.21
C ARG A 224 -0.40 16.63 16.43
N ALA A 225 0.72 17.32 16.67
CA ALA A 225 2.00 16.71 16.41
C ALA A 225 1.95 15.30 17.02
N LEU A 226 2.14 14.27 16.20
CA LEU A 226 2.75 13.07 16.75
C LEU A 226 3.99 13.63 17.44
N ASP A 227 4.10 13.51 18.76
CA ASP A 227 5.31 13.91 19.47
C ASP A 227 6.40 12.94 18.97
N LEU A 228 7.04 13.34 17.87
CA LEU A 228 8.07 12.63 17.13
C LEU A 228 9.41 12.77 17.85
#